data_AF-A0A7V9KI88-F1
#
_entry.id   AF-A0A7V9KI88-F1
#
_cell.length_a   1.000
_cell.length_b   1.000
_cell.length_c   1.000
_cell.angle_alpha   90.00
_cell.angle_beta   90.00
_cell.angle_gamma   90.00
#
_symmetry.space_group_name_H-M   'P 1'
#
loop_
_entity.id
_entity.type
_entity.pdbx_description
1 polymer ?
#
loop_
_entity_poly.entity_id
_entity_poly.type
_entity_poly.pdbx_seq_one_letter_code
_entity_poly.pdbx_strand_id
1 'polypeptide(L)' 'MQPPDRYGFEFALRLAGAFRAVIDRLHAELAARGHPDARPVHGFALQAIGPDGVTISELGRRLGVSKQAAA' A
#
# COMPACT_ATOMS: atom_id res chain seq x y z
N MET A 1 -18.58 -36.23 -7.82
CA MET A 1 -18.38 -35.13 -8.78
C MET A 1 -17.15 -34.36 -8.32
N GLN A 2 -16.02 -34.54 -9.01
CA GLN A 2 -14.80 -33.76 -8.77
C GLN A 2 -15.15 -32.29 -9.01
N PRO A 3 -14.86 -31.35 -8.08
CA PRO A 3 -15.07 -29.93 -8.40
C PRO A 3 -14.23 -29.60 -9.64
N PRO A 4 -14.78 -28.85 -10.61
CA PRO A 4 -14.03 -28.48 -11.82
C PRO A 4 -12.71 -27.82 -11.40
N ASP A 5 -11.64 -28.15 -12.13
CA ASP A 5 -10.29 -27.65 -11.87
C ASP A 5 -10.32 -26.19 -11.44
N ARG A 6 -9.83 -25.89 -10.23
CA ARG A 6 -9.80 -24.53 -9.65
C ARG A 6 -9.35 -23.55 -10.71
N TYR A 7 -10.26 -22.71 -11.19
CA TYR A 7 -9.94 -21.74 -12.21
C TYR A 7 -8.81 -20.83 -11.70
N GLY A 8 -7.80 -20.58 -12.53
CA GLY A 8 -6.61 -19.80 -12.13
C GLY A 8 -6.92 -18.40 -11.58
N PHE A 9 -8.07 -17.83 -11.96
CA PHE A 9 -8.53 -16.54 -11.43
C PHE A 9 -8.89 -16.57 -9.94
N GLU A 10 -9.26 -17.72 -9.37
CA GLU A 10 -9.64 -17.80 -7.96
C GLU A 10 -8.49 -17.42 -7.03
N PHE A 11 -7.25 -17.76 -7.42
CA PHE A 11 -6.07 -17.36 -6.66
C PHE A 11 -5.92 -15.83 -6.66
N ALA A 12 -6.05 -15.19 -7.81
CA ALA A 12 -5.99 -13.73 -7.92
C ALA A 12 -7.07 -13.04 -7.08
N LEU A 13 -8.31 -13.56 -7.12
CA LEU A 13 -9.41 -13.03 -6.30
C LEU A 13 -9.16 -13.21 -4.79
N ARG A 14 -8.66 -14.38 -4.37
CA ARG A 14 -8.32 -14.62 -2.96
C ARG A 14 -7.18 -13.72 -2.50
N LEU A 15 -6.16 -13.53 -3.33
CA LEU A 15 -5.04 -12.64 -3.03
C LEU A 15 -5.51 -11.19 -2.89
N ALA A 16 -6.39 -10.72 -3.78
CA ALA A 16 -7.00 -9.40 -3.69
C ALA A 16 -7.82 -9.25 -2.40
N GLY A 17 -8.61 -10.25 -2.02
CA GLY A 17 -9.37 -10.27 -0.77
C GLY A 17 -8.49 -10.26 0.48
N ALA A 18 -7.44 -11.08 0.51
CA ALA A 18 -6.47 -11.11 1.60
C ALA A 18 -5.75 -9.76 1.74
N PHE A 19 -5.32 -9.17 0.63
CA PHE A 19 -4.70 -7.84 0.61
C PHE A 19 -5.66 -6.78 1.17
N ARG A 20 -6.93 -6.80 0.74
CA ARG A 20 -7.95 -5.88 1.25
C ARG A 20 -8.12 -5.99 2.77
N ALA A 21 -8.22 -7.21 3.28
CA ALA A 21 -8.37 -7.46 4.72
C ALA A 21 -7.19 -6.91 5.55
N VAL A 22 -5.96 -7.08 5.06
CA VAL A 22 -4.76 -6.53 5.71
C VAL A 22 -4.78 -5.00 5.72
N ILE A 23 -5.14 -4.37 4.58
CA ILE A 23 -5.20 -2.91 4.46
C ILE A 23 -6.30 -2.33 5.36
N ASP A 24 -7.47 -2.94 5.44
CA ASP A 24 -8.56 -2.47 6.29
C ASP A 24 -8.17 -2.52 7.77
N ARG A 25 -7.52 -3.60 8.21
CA ARG A 25 -7.01 -3.71 9.58
C ARG A 25 -5.95 -2.65 9.89
N LEU A 26 -5.00 -2.44 8.97
CA LEU A 26 -3.97 -1.42 9.13
C LEU A 26 -4.58 -0.02 9.31
N HIS A 27 -5.57 0.35 8.49
CA HIS A 27 -6.22 1.65 8.59
C HIS A 27 -7.03 1.80 9.88
N ALA A 28 -7.69 0.72 10.35
CA ALA A 28 -8.35 0.74 11.65
C ALA A 28 -7.36 0.96 12.80
N GLU A 29 -6.19 0.32 12.77
CA GLU A 29 -5.14 0.53 13.77
C GLU A 29 -4.53 1.94 13.70
N LEU A 30 -4.33 2.50 12.49
CA LEU A 30 -3.88 3.88 12.31
C LEU A 30 -4.89 4.89 12.87
N ALA A 31 -6.18 4.70 12.58
CA ALA A 31 -7.24 5.53 13.12
C ALA A 31 -7.27 5.48 14.66
N ALA A 32 -7.17 4.29 15.25
CA ALA A 32 -7.09 4.12 16.71
C ALA A 32 -5.87 4.81 17.34
N ARG A 33 -4.78 4.98 16.58
CA ARG A 33 -3.57 5.71 17.00
C ARG A 33 -3.61 7.21 16.74
N GLY A 34 -4.74 7.75 16.27
CA GLY A 34 -4.91 9.19 16.02
C GLY A 34 -4.62 9.63 14.58
N HIS A 35 -4.56 8.69 13.62
CA HIS A 35 -4.36 8.99 12.19
C HIS A 35 -5.57 8.56 11.33
N PRO A 36 -6.78 9.10 11.57
CA PRO A 36 -7.99 8.68 10.85
C PRO A 36 -7.96 9.02 9.36
N ASP A 37 -7.22 10.06 8.97
CA ASP A 37 -7.11 10.53 7.59
C ASP A 37 -5.95 9.87 6.82
N ALA A 38 -5.32 8.84 7.40
CA ALA A 38 -4.33 8.06 6.68
C ALA A 38 -4.98 7.39 5.47
N ARG A 39 -4.39 7.58 4.29
CA ARG A 39 -4.86 7.02 3.02
C ARG A 39 -3.79 6.08 2.47
N PRO A 40 -4.17 5.11 1.62
CA PRO A 40 -3.20 4.21 0.97
C PRO A 40 -2.06 4.95 0.27
N VAL A 41 -2.33 6.13 -0.31
CA VAL A 41 -1.32 6.98 -0.96
C VAL A 41 -0.17 7.39 -0.04
N HIS A 42 -0.45 7.62 1.25
CA HIS A 42 0.59 7.95 2.24
C HIS A 42 1.55 6.77 2.47
N GLY A 43 1.04 5.53 2.34
CA GLY A 43 1.86 4.31 2.43
C GLY A 43 2.92 4.23 1.33
N PHE A 44 2.59 4.62 0.09
CA PHE A 44 3.56 4.66 -1.01
C PHE A 44 4.66 5.69 -0.78
N ALA A 45 4.30 6.87 -0.26
CA ALA A 45 5.28 7.89 0.11
C ALA A 45 6.21 7.39 1.23
N LEU A 46 5.67 6.79 2.29
CA LEU A 46 6.46 6.24 3.40
C LEU A 46 7.38 5.09 2.93
N GLN A 47 6.92 4.22 2.03
CA GLN A 47 7.75 3.17 1.44
C GLN A 47 8.91 3.75 0.61
N ALA A 48 8.65 4.82 -0.15
CA ALA A 48 9.69 5.49 -0.92
C ALA A 48 10.75 6.17 -0.02
N ILE A 49 10.33 6.68 1.14
CA ILE A 49 11.21 7.25 2.16
C ILE A 49 12.07 6.15 2.82
N GLY A 50 11.46 5.02 3.16
CA GLY A 50 12.16 3.91 3.82
C GLY A 50 12.58 4.22 5.27
N PRO A 51 13.16 3.24 5.98
CA PRO A 51 13.48 3.37 7.41
C PRO A 51 14.65 4.34 7.68
N ASP A 52 15.62 4.42 6.77
CA ASP A 52 16.80 5.29 6.90
C ASP A 52 16.56 6.71 6.36
N GLY A 53 15.39 6.96 5.79
CA GLY A 53 15.06 8.19 5.10
C GLY A 53 15.78 8.34 3.75
N VAL A 54 15.43 9.41 3.05
CA VAL A 54 16.02 9.80 1.76
C VAL A 54 16.09 11.31 1.63
N THR A 55 16.96 11.78 0.74
CA THR A 55 16.91 13.19 0.32
C THR A 55 15.66 13.46 -0.50
N ILE A 56 15.18 14.70 -0.50
CA ILE A 56 14.01 15.11 -1.29
C ILE A 56 14.17 14.85 -2.80
N SER A 57 15.40 15.00 -3.33
CA SER A 57 15.70 14.71 -4.74
C SER A 57 15.57 13.23 -5.04
N GLU A 58 15.98 12.38 -4.09
CA GLU A 58 15.85 10.93 -4.21
C GLU A 58 14.39 10.50 -4.06
N LEU A 59 13.62 11.12 -3.16
CA LEU A 59 12.20 10.87 -3.02
C LEU A 59 11.44 11.16 -4.32
N GLY A 60 11.69 12.33 -4.95
CA GLY A 60 11.09 12.67 -6.23
C GLY A 60 11.38 11.65 -7.33
N ARG A 61 12.64 11.17 -7.43
CA ARG A 61 13.01 10.10 -8.37
C ARG A 61 12.26 8.80 -8.10
N ARG A 62 12.19 8.36 -6.84
CA ARG A 62 11.50 7.12 -6.45
C ARG A 62 10.00 7.18 -6.71
N LEU A 63 9.39 8.34 -6.54
CA LEU A 63 7.95 8.56 -6.77
C LEU A 63 7.62 8.90 -8.23
N GLY A 64 8.62 9.16 -9.09
CA GLY A 64 8.39 9.57 -10.48
C GLY A 64 7.79 10.98 -10.62
N VAL A 65 8.05 11.86 -9.65
CA VAL A 65 7.52 13.23 -9.60
C VAL A 65 8.66 14.27 -9.52
N SER A 66 8.33 15.54 -9.75
CA SER A 66 9.31 16.62 -9.60
C SER A 66 9.73 16.78 -8.12
N LYS A 67 10.91 17.35 -7.88
CA LYS A 67 11.37 17.67 -6.52
C LYS A 67 10.37 18.54 -5.74
N GLN A 68 9.68 19.45 -6.42
CA GLN A 68 8.68 20.33 -5.80
C GLN A 68 7.36 19.60 -5.51
N ALA A 69 7.01 18.60 -6.31
CA ALA A 69 5.83 17.76 -6.07
C ALA A 69 6.06 16.71 -4.97
N ALA A 70 7.32 16.41 -4.64
CA ALA A 70 7.70 15.53 -3.53
C ALA A 70 7.82 16.27 -2.18
N ALA A 71 7.79 17.60 -2.18
CA ALA A 71 7.91 18.47 -1.00
C ALA A 71 6.53 18.90 -0.50
#